data_AF-A0A1G0FYG6-F1
#
_entry.id   AF-A0A1G0FYG6-F1
#
_cell.length_a   1.000
_cell.length_b   1.000
_cell.length_c   1.000
_cell.angle_alpha   90.00
_cell.angle_beta   90.00
_cell.angle_gamma   90.00
#
_symmetry.space_group_name_H-M   'P 1'
#
loop_
_entity.id
_entity.type
_entity.pdbx_description
1 polymer ?
#
loop_
_entity_poly.entity_id
_entity_poly.type
_entity_poly.pdbx_seq_one_letter_code
_entity_poly.pdbx_strand_id
1 'polypeptide(L)'
;MTTVNSPIPALPSRAIYGLRHICGATSVQTNAGNAWDSSSTFNMVLDEVTNLVATVNGINGLDTGSLGASTWYYLYLIGDSSGRNVVGTILSANSSTPVLPFGYDLYKLIGYCLTDGSSEFLSLFITGDGESRVHNWQSEISVLSAGTATTLTAIDLSTAVPLLDSSLVTVDVSFTPNTAGDSVMLVAGNSLSTAGARLSGVVATKAQIAQLQVVASDVSDVSTINYINSAATGATTVLVNAFSYTL
;
A
#
# COMPACT_ATOMS: atom_id res chain seq x y z
N MET A 1 -28.80 25.89 -8.90
CA MET A 1 -27.65 25.83 -7.99
C MET A 1 -26.44 25.54 -8.87
N THR A 2 -25.79 26.58 -9.38
CA THR A 2 -24.62 26.45 -10.25
C THR A 2 -23.43 26.05 -9.38
N THR A 3 -23.00 24.80 -9.47
CA THR A 3 -21.75 24.35 -8.88
C THR A 3 -20.62 25.10 -9.59
N VAL A 4 -20.10 26.14 -8.95
CA VAL A 4 -18.86 26.77 -9.40
C VAL A 4 -17.80 25.69 -9.29
N ASN A 5 -17.34 25.19 -10.43
CA ASN A 5 -16.16 24.35 -10.50
C ASN A 5 -15.00 25.24 -10.03
N SER A 6 -14.68 25.19 -8.74
CA SER A 6 -13.56 25.95 -8.18
C SER A 6 -12.31 25.52 -8.95
N PRO A 7 -11.56 26.46 -9.53
CA PRO A 7 -10.37 26.12 -10.30
C PRO A 7 -9.43 25.31 -9.41
N ILE A 8 -9.07 24.12 -9.86
CA ILE A 8 -8.10 23.26 -9.18
C ILE A 8 -6.82 24.10 -9.01
N PRO A 9 -6.31 24.30 -7.79
CA PRO A 9 -5.09 25.07 -7.56
C PRO A 9 -3.95 24.52 -8.41
N ALA A 10 -3.15 25.41 -9.02
CA ALA A 10 -1.92 24.99 -9.67
C ALA A 10 -1.02 24.30 -8.63
N LEU A 11 -0.88 22.99 -8.75
CA LEU A 11 -0.12 22.20 -7.81
C LEU A 11 1.38 22.51 -7.95
N PRO A 12 2.15 22.54 -6.85
CA PRO A 12 3.60 22.49 -6.95
C PRO A 12 4.00 21.25 -7.77
N SER A 13 5.12 21.33 -8.49
CA SER A 13 5.59 20.22 -9.32
C SER A 13 5.65 18.94 -8.48
N ARG A 14 5.19 17.83 -9.08
CA ARG A 14 5.11 16.48 -8.49
C ARG A 14 4.00 16.21 -7.46
N ALA A 15 3.20 17.20 -7.06
CA ALA A 15 2.11 16.94 -6.13
C ALA A 15 0.93 16.19 -6.79
N ILE A 16 0.26 15.36 -5.99
CA ILE A 16 -1.00 14.70 -6.31
C ILE A 16 -2.10 15.30 -5.42
N TYR A 17 -3.22 15.68 -6.01
CA TYR A 17 -4.37 16.20 -5.28
C TYR A 17 -5.63 15.40 -5.62
N GLY A 18 -6.42 15.08 -4.60
CA GLY A 18 -7.53 14.15 -4.78
C GLY A 18 -7.01 12.75 -5.11
N LEU A 19 -7.62 12.10 -6.11
CA LEU A 19 -7.27 10.73 -6.54
C LEU A 19 -7.23 9.76 -5.34
N ARG A 20 -8.29 9.78 -4.53
CA ARG A 20 -8.50 8.76 -3.49
C ARG A 20 -9.11 7.53 -4.13
N HIS A 21 -8.72 6.36 -3.65
CA HIS A 21 -9.12 5.09 -4.24
C HIS A 21 -9.80 4.18 -3.22
N ILE A 22 -10.80 3.44 -3.69
CA ILE A 22 -11.46 2.35 -2.96
C ILE A 22 -11.49 1.14 -3.89
N CYS A 23 -10.90 0.02 -3.46
CA CYS A 23 -10.96 -1.24 -4.22
C CYS A 23 -12.18 -2.05 -3.72
N GLY A 24 -13.13 -2.33 -4.62
CA GLY A 24 -14.14 -3.39 -4.46
C GLY A 24 -13.67 -4.67 -5.16
N ALA A 25 -14.41 -5.77 -5.08
CA ALA A 25 -13.93 -7.10 -5.51
C ALA A 25 -13.28 -7.15 -6.91
N THR A 26 -13.85 -6.50 -7.92
CA THR A 26 -13.29 -6.49 -9.30
C THR A 26 -13.26 -5.08 -9.92
N SER A 27 -13.34 -4.05 -9.08
CA SER A 27 -13.40 -2.66 -9.55
C SER A 27 -12.70 -1.72 -8.58
N VAL A 28 -12.12 -0.65 -9.11
CA VAL A 28 -11.49 0.39 -8.32
C VAL A 28 -12.15 1.73 -8.63
N GLN A 29 -12.76 2.33 -7.60
CA GLN A 29 -13.29 3.68 -7.69
C GLN A 29 -12.17 4.66 -7.40
N THR A 30 -11.98 5.61 -8.30
CA THR A 30 -11.00 6.69 -8.18
C THR A 30 -11.73 8.01 -8.18
N ASN A 31 -11.60 8.78 -7.11
CA ASN A 31 -12.17 10.12 -7.04
C ASN A 31 -11.49 11.07 -8.02
N ALA A 32 -12.22 12.10 -8.45
CA ALA A 32 -11.66 13.20 -9.23
C ALA A 32 -10.43 13.82 -8.53
N GLY A 33 -9.52 14.35 -9.34
CA GLY A 33 -8.25 14.88 -8.85
C GLY A 33 -7.27 15.07 -10.00
N ASN A 34 -6.03 15.39 -9.66
CA ASN A 34 -4.99 15.60 -10.65
C ASN A 34 -3.61 15.22 -10.12
N ALA A 35 -2.75 14.84 -11.05
CA ALA A 35 -1.36 14.51 -10.79
C ALA A 35 -0.50 14.96 -11.96
N TRP A 36 0.72 15.37 -11.64
CA TRP A 36 1.76 15.48 -12.67
C TRP A 36 2.15 14.08 -13.16
N ASP A 37 2.42 13.95 -14.45
CA ASP A 37 2.93 12.71 -15.05
C ASP A 37 4.30 12.32 -14.47
N SER A 38 4.76 11.12 -14.79
CA SER A 38 6.04 10.58 -14.30
C SER A 38 7.24 11.44 -14.66
N SER A 39 7.18 12.23 -15.74
CA SER A 39 8.23 13.20 -16.11
C SER A 39 8.06 14.58 -15.46
N SER A 40 6.98 14.80 -14.71
CA SER A 40 6.62 16.08 -14.09
C SER A 40 6.49 17.24 -15.08
N THR A 41 6.03 16.96 -16.29
CA THR A 41 5.90 17.91 -17.41
C THR A 41 4.45 18.26 -17.72
N PHE A 42 3.54 17.31 -17.55
CA PHE A 42 2.12 17.45 -17.88
C PHE A 42 1.26 17.20 -16.65
N ASN A 43 0.31 18.10 -16.39
CA ASN A 43 -0.71 17.89 -15.37
C ASN A 43 -1.88 17.11 -15.96
N MET A 44 -2.09 15.89 -15.47
CA MET A 44 -3.22 15.04 -15.84
C MET A 44 -4.36 15.27 -14.86
N VAL A 45 -5.52 15.69 -15.37
CA VAL A 45 -6.71 15.98 -14.58
C VAL A 45 -7.78 14.92 -14.85
N LEU A 46 -8.21 14.23 -13.79
CA LEU A 46 -9.36 13.35 -13.80
C LEU A 46 -10.56 14.14 -13.29
N ASP A 47 -11.43 14.58 -14.21
CA ASP A 47 -12.50 15.54 -13.92
C ASP A 47 -13.63 14.96 -13.07
N GLU A 48 -13.86 13.65 -13.16
CA GLU A 48 -15.00 12.96 -12.56
C GLU A 48 -14.53 11.67 -11.86
N VAL A 49 -15.37 11.16 -10.96
CA VAL A 49 -15.13 9.84 -10.35
C VAL A 49 -15.10 8.78 -11.46
N THR A 50 -14.01 8.01 -11.50
CA THR A 50 -13.82 6.95 -12.48
C THR A 50 -13.93 5.59 -11.82
N ASN A 51 -14.71 4.70 -12.42
CA ASN A 51 -14.80 3.31 -11.99
C ASN A 51 -14.02 2.42 -12.96
N LEU A 52 -12.84 1.98 -12.53
CA LEU A 52 -12.04 1.01 -13.26
C LEU A 52 -12.63 -0.38 -13.05
N VAL A 53 -12.75 -1.19 -14.10
CA VAL A 53 -13.28 -2.57 -14.02
C VAL A 53 -12.25 -3.56 -14.56
N ALA A 54 -11.79 -4.48 -13.70
CA ALA A 54 -10.69 -5.39 -14.01
C ALA A 54 -11.03 -6.52 -15.01
N THR A 55 -12.28 -6.61 -15.47
CA THR A 55 -12.69 -7.51 -16.55
C THR A 55 -12.55 -6.89 -17.94
N VAL A 56 -12.27 -5.58 -18.01
CA VAL A 56 -12.04 -4.84 -19.26
C VAL A 56 -10.54 -4.61 -19.41
N ASN A 57 -9.99 -4.70 -20.62
CA ASN A 57 -8.60 -4.35 -20.90
C ASN A 57 -8.49 -2.94 -21.50
N GLY A 58 -7.44 -2.21 -21.14
CA GLY A 58 -7.16 -0.84 -21.58
C GLY A 58 -7.65 0.23 -20.60
N ILE A 59 -8.01 1.40 -21.12
CA ILE A 59 -8.45 2.52 -20.29
C ILE A 59 -9.62 2.14 -19.37
N ASN A 60 -9.53 2.57 -18.13
CA ASN A 60 -10.45 2.26 -17.03
C ASN A 60 -10.63 0.74 -16.84
N GLY A 61 -9.57 -0.02 -17.10
CA GLY A 61 -9.51 -1.47 -16.94
C GLY A 61 -8.12 -1.97 -16.60
N LEU A 62 -7.93 -3.26 -16.82
CA LEU A 62 -6.67 -3.95 -16.68
C LEU A 62 -5.72 -3.60 -17.83
N ASP A 63 -4.43 -3.52 -17.54
CA ASP A 63 -3.39 -3.22 -18.52
C ASP A 63 -3.34 -4.29 -19.62
N THR A 64 -3.21 -5.55 -19.22
CA THR A 64 -3.26 -6.70 -20.11
C THR A 64 -3.81 -7.94 -19.40
N GLY A 65 -4.33 -8.89 -20.18
CA GLY A 65 -4.67 -10.22 -19.69
C GLY A 65 -5.96 -10.27 -18.87
N SER A 66 -5.90 -10.94 -17.72
CA SER A 66 -7.01 -11.15 -16.79
C SER A 66 -6.53 -10.97 -15.36
N LEU A 67 -7.45 -10.66 -14.45
CA LEU A 67 -7.16 -10.46 -13.04
C LEU A 67 -6.60 -11.76 -12.40
N GLY A 68 -5.33 -11.72 -12.02
CA GLY A 68 -4.61 -12.83 -11.38
C GLY A 68 -4.88 -12.87 -9.88
N ALA A 69 -4.82 -14.06 -9.29
CA ALA A 69 -4.94 -14.28 -7.86
C ALA A 69 -3.63 -13.90 -7.15
N SER A 70 -3.71 -13.47 -5.88
CA SER A 70 -2.56 -13.17 -5.02
C SER A 70 -1.52 -12.26 -5.67
N THR A 71 -1.98 -11.27 -6.43
CA THR A 71 -1.14 -10.44 -7.30
C THR A 71 -1.27 -8.96 -6.92
N TRP A 72 -0.13 -8.29 -6.76
CA TRP A 72 -0.09 -6.84 -6.63
C TRP A 72 -0.37 -6.17 -7.97
N TYR A 73 -1.26 -5.21 -7.93
CA TYR A 73 -1.63 -4.37 -9.05
C TYR A 73 -1.35 -2.90 -8.72
N TYR A 74 -0.70 -2.24 -9.66
CA TYR A 74 -0.27 -0.86 -9.63
C TYR A 74 -1.29 -0.03 -10.40
N LEU A 75 -1.93 0.90 -9.71
CA LEU A 75 -2.94 1.78 -10.28
C LEU A 75 -2.26 3.02 -10.83
N TYR A 76 -2.40 3.25 -12.13
CA TYR A 76 -1.84 4.40 -12.82
C TYR A 76 -2.94 5.35 -13.29
N LEU A 77 -2.67 6.65 -13.21
CA LEU A 77 -3.35 7.67 -14.00
C LEU A 77 -2.66 7.70 -15.37
N ILE A 78 -3.42 7.75 -16.46
CA ILE A 78 -2.90 7.80 -17.82
C ILE A 78 -3.48 8.98 -18.60
N GLY A 79 -2.68 9.55 -19.50
CA GLY A 79 -3.07 10.68 -20.33
C GLY A 79 -2.33 10.71 -21.67
N ASP A 80 -2.59 11.78 -22.42
CA ASP A 80 -2.05 12.03 -23.75
C ASP A 80 -1.48 13.46 -23.80
N SER A 81 -0.19 13.58 -24.14
CA SER A 81 0.53 14.85 -24.25
C SER A 81 -0.04 15.78 -25.33
N SER A 82 -0.74 15.22 -26.33
CA SER A 82 -1.41 15.99 -27.38
C SER A 82 -2.81 16.47 -26.98
N GLY A 83 -3.34 16.02 -25.85
CA GLY A 83 -4.64 16.40 -25.30
C GLY A 83 -5.85 15.91 -26.12
N ARG A 84 -5.68 14.88 -26.96
CA ARG A 84 -6.76 14.31 -27.78
C ARG A 84 -7.54 13.25 -27.04
N ASN A 85 -6.88 12.51 -26.16
CA ASN A 85 -7.49 11.49 -25.33
C ASN A 85 -7.83 12.02 -23.94
N VAL A 86 -8.94 11.54 -23.38
CA VAL A 86 -9.34 11.84 -22.01
C VAL A 86 -8.40 11.15 -21.02
N VAL A 87 -8.09 11.81 -19.91
CA VAL A 87 -7.37 11.21 -18.80
C VAL A 87 -8.21 10.08 -18.22
N GLY A 88 -7.57 8.96 -17.89
CA GLY A 88 -8.23 7.81 -17.30
C GLY A 88 -7.31 7.06 -16.37
N THR A 89 -7.73 5.88 -15.94
CA THR A 89 -6.93 5.01 -15.09
C THR A 89 -6.60 3.70 -15.80
N ILE A 90 -5.54 3.04 -15.38
CA ILE A 90 -5.22 1.67 -15.82
C ILE A 90 -4.61 0.91 -14.65
N LEU A 91 -4.88 -0.39 -14.58
CA LEU A 91 -4.40 -1.25 -13.53
C LEU A 91 -3.41 -2.26 -14.10
N SER A 92 -2.13 -2.18 -13.71
CA SER A 92 -1.08 -3.04 -14.26
C SER A 92 -0.47 -3.94 -13.20
N ALA A 93 -0.07 -5.16 -13.57
CA ALA A 93 0.76 -6.02 -12.72
C ALA A 93 2.26 -5.64 -12.81
N ASN A 94 2.63 -4.73 -13.71
CA ASN A 94 3.98 -4.20 -13.82
C ASN A 94 4.16 -3.00 -12.89
N SER A 95 5.17 -3.07 -12.03
CA SER A 95 5.50 -2.04 -11.04
C SER A 95 6.22 -0.81 -11.61
N SER A 96 6.86 -0.97 -12.77
CA SER A 96 7.71 0.06 -13.38
C SER A 96 6.93 0.96 -14.33
N THR A 97 6.32 0.36 -15.36
CA THR A 97 5.55 1.09 -16.38
C THR A 97 4.38 0.25 -16.89
N PRO A 98 3.17 0.82 -17.02
CA PRO A 98 2.05 0.14 -17.66
C PRO A 98 2.21 0.08 -19.19
N VAL A 99 1.53 -0.87 -19.84
CA VAL A 99 1.40 -0.90 -21.31
C VAL A 99 0.31 0.08 -21.74
N LEU A 100 0.73 1.28 -22.11
CA LEU A 100 -0.23 2.33 -22.46
C LEU A 100 -1.08 1.97 -23.69
N PRO A 101 -2.42 2.19 -23.62
CA PRO A 101 -3.28 2.05 -24.79
C PRO A 101 -2.86 2.99 -25.92
N PHE A 102 -3.24 2.66 -27.17
CA PHE A 102 -2.90 3.49 -28.32
C PHE A 102 -3.36 4.95 -28.13
N GLY A 103 -2.44 5.89 -28.32
CA GLY A 103 -2.68 7.32 -28.16
C GLY A 103 -2.42 7.87 -26.75
N TYR A 104 -2.09 7.02 -25.78
CA TYR A 104 -1.64 7.45 -24.45
C TYR A 104 -0.11 7.37 -24.37
N ASP A 105 0.51 8.39 -23.79
CA ASP A 105 1.96 8.51 -23.63
C ASP A 105 2.39 9.10 -22.27
N LEU A 106 1.43 9.45 -21.42
CA LEU A 106 1.65 9.94 -20.05
C LEU A 106 1.13 8.92 -19.04
N TYR A 107 1.86 8.75 -17.93
CA TYR A 107 1.41 7.94 -16.80
C TYR A 107 1.92 8.47 -15.46
N LYS A 108 1.23 8.16 -14.36
CA LYS A 108 1.69 8.38 -12.98
C LYS A 108 1.13 7.29 -12.08
N LEU A 109 1.97 6.66 -11.26
CA LEU A 109 1.51 5.74 -10.23
C LEU A 109 0.72 6.53 -9.18
N ILE A 110 -0.49 6.09 -8.85
CA ILE A 110 -1.39 6.76 -7.90
C ILE A 110 -1.83 5.85 -6.75
N GLY A 111 -1.65 4.53 -6.87
CA GLY A 111 -1.95 3.61 -5.78
C GLY A 111 -1.65 2.16 -6.10
N TYR A 112 -2.09 1.29 -5.19
CA TYR A 112 -1.90 -0.16 -5.25
C TYR A 112 -3.21 -0.85 -4.85
N CYS A 113 -3.53 -1.99 -5.47
CA CYS A 113 -4.50 -2.96 -4.96
C CYS A 113 -3.83 -4.35 -4.95
N LEU A 114 -4.26 -5.22 -4.05
CA LEU A 114 -3.83 -6.63 -3.98
C LEU A 114 -5.04 -7.53 -4.18
N THR A 115 -4.90 -8.60 -4.95
CA THR A 115 -5.92 -9.64 -5.05
C THR A 115 -5.71 -10.77 -4.05
N ASP A 116 -6.80 -11.42 -3.65
CA ASP A 116 -6.79 -12.63 -2.84
C ASP A 116 -6.60 -13.90 -3.69
N GLY A 117 -6.74 -15.07 -3.06
CA GLY A 117 -6.65 -16.37 -3.75
C GLY A 117 -7.77 -16.63 -4.77
N SER A 118 -8.83 -15.82 -4.78
CA SER A 118 -10.01 -15.93 -5.65
C SER A 118 -10.01 -14.90 -6.79
N SER A 119 -8.90 -14.18 -6.98
CA SER A 119 -8.81 -13.03 -7.91
C SER A 119 -9.79 -11.90 -7.57
N GLU A 120 -10.10 -11.68 -6.29
CA GLU A 120 -10.85 -10.51 -5.84
C GLU A 120 -9.91 -9.52 -5.13
N PHE A 121 -10.08 -8.21 -5.37
CA PHE A 121 -9.31 -7.22 -4.65
C PHE A 121 -9.67 -7.23 -3.16
N LEU A 122 -8.64 -7.22 -2.33
CA LEU A 122 -8.78 -6.96 -0.90
C LEU A 122 -9.32 -5.53 -0.70
N SER A 123 -10.29 -5.41 0.21
CA SER A 123 -10.93 -4.12 0.50
C SER A 123 -9.96 -3.18 1.21
N LEU A 124 -9.82 -1.98 0.66
CA LEU A 124 -8.89 -0.96 1.14
C LEU A 124 -9.38 0.44 0.79
N PHE A 125 -8.80 1.44 1.45
CA PHE A 125 -8.93 2.84 1.06
C PHE A 125 -7.60 3.59 1.20
N ILE A 126 -7.34 4.50 0.25
CA ILE A 126 -6.11 5.30 0.22
C ILE A 126 -6.42 6.74 0.67
N THR A 127 -5.63 7.24 1.61
CA THR A 127 -5.68 8.62 2.11
C THR A 127 -4.33 9.32 1.96
N GLY A 128 -4.26 10.59 2.36
CA GLY A 128 -3.07 11.44 2.23
C GLY A 128 -3.23 12.54 1.19
N ASP A 129 -2.28 13.47 1.16
CA ASP A 129 -2.22 14.62 0.26
C ASP A 129 -0.80 14.78 -0.31
N GLY A 130 -0.67 15.29 -1.53
CA GLY A 130 0.62 15.41 -2.21
C GLY A 130 1.22 14.05 -2.59
N GLU A 131 2.54 13.93 -2.51
CA GLU A 131 3.25 12.67 -2.81
C GLU A 131 3.11 11.63 -1.70
N SER A 132 2.73 12.03 -0.48
CA SER A 132 2.58 11.10 0.64
C SER A 132 1.17 10.50 0.66
N ARG A 133 1.13 9.18 0.67
CA ARG A 133 -0.09 8.38 0.65
C ARG A 133 -0.06 7.34 1.76
N VAL A 134 -1.23 7.06 2.31
CA VAL A 134 -1.43 6.01 3.31
C VAL A 134 -2.44 5.01 2.75
N HIS A 135 -1.98 3.78 2.58
CA HIS A 135 -2.79 2.63 2.23
C HIS A 135 -3.37 2.02 3.49
N ASN A 136 -4.69 1.90 3.61
CA ASN A 136 -5.35 1.34 4.78
C ASN A 136 -6.16 0.11 4.38
N TRP A 137 -5.85 -1.02 5.00
CA TRP A 137 -6.63 -2.24 4.85
C TRP A 137 -7.94 -2.10 5.62
N GLN A 138 -9.05 -2.58 5.03
CA GLN A 138 -10.32 -2.66 5.76
C GLN A 138 -10.34 -3.84 6.74
N SER A 139 -9.60 -4.90 6.43
CA SER A 139 -9.32 -6.03 7.31
C SER A 139 -7.82 -6.27 7.36
N GLU A 140 -7.28 -6.37 8.56
CA GLU A 140 -5.85 -6.53 8.80
C GLU A 140 -5.34 -7.84 8.20
N ILE A 141 -4.09 -7.82 7.71
CA ILE A 141 -3.47 -8.98 7.06
C ILE A 141 -2.42 -9.57 8.00
N SER A 142 -2.60 -10.83 8.42
CA SER A 142 -1.63 -11.51 9.27
C SER A 142 -0.36 -11.87 8.48
N VAL A 143 0.78 -11.37 8.96
CA VAL A 143 2.11 -11.62 8.36
C VAL A 143 3.02 -12.45 9.27
N LEU A 144 2.66 -12.56 10.55
CA LEU A 144 3.28 -13.48 11.50
C LEU A 144 2.22 -14.04 12.42
N SER A 145 2.25 -15.36 12.63
CA SER A 145 1.38 -16.06 13.57
C SER A 145 2.22 -16.89 14.53
N ALA A 146 1.95 -16.75 15.83
CA ALA A 146 2.60 -17.49 16.91
C ALA A 146 4.15 -17.51 16.84
N GLY A 147 4.77 -16.41 16.43
CA GLY A 147 6.22 -16.27 16.34
C GLY A 147 6.90 -16.26 17.70
N THR A 148 7.98 -17.03 17.84
CA THR A 148 8.72 -17.23 19.11
C THR A 148 10.22 -16.92 19.01
N ALA A 149 10.67 -16.35 17.89
CA ALA A 149 12.11 -16.21 17.64
C ALA A 149 12.80 -15.26 18.63
N THR A 150 13.87 -15.73 19.27
CA THR A 150 14.66 -14.97 20.26
C THR A 150 15.84 -14.22 19.66
N THR A 151 16.03 -14.32 18.34
CA THR A 151 17.03 -13.59 17.56
C THR A 151 16.33 -12.82 16.44
N LEU A 152 16.99 -11.80 15.89
CA LEU A 152 16.47 -11.05 14.73
C LEU A 152 16.04 -12.02 13.64
N THR A 153 14.74 -12.01 13.34
CA THR A 153 14.12 -12.90 12.35
C THR A 153 13.25 -12.06 11.43
N ALA A 154 13.41 -12.27 10.13
CA ALA A 154 12.65 -11.58 9.11
C ALA A 154 11.18 -12.01 9.10
N ILE A 155 10.32 -11.03 8.87
CA ILE A 155 8.90 -11.18 8.54
C ILE A 155 8.74 -10.64 7.12
N ASP A 156 8.32 -11.52 6.22
CA ASP A 156 7.95 -11.17 4.85
C ASP A 156 6.60 -10.44 4.85
N LEU A 157 6.57 -9.23 4.29
CA LEU A 157 5.36 -8.42 4.19
C LEU A 157 4.74 -8.44 2.78
N SER A 158 5.24 -9.23 1.83
CA SER A 158 4.78 -9.25 0.43
C SER A 158 3.29 -9.53 0.28
N THR A 159 2.66 -10.19 1.26
CA THR A 159 1.22 -10.46 1.30
C THR A 159 0.38 -9.27 1.76
N ALA A 160 0.99 -8.19 2.25
CA ALA A 160 0.30 -7.05 2.85
C ALA A 160 0.87 -5.68 2.49
N VAL A 161 2.08 -5.62 1.94
CA VAL A 161 2.78 -4.41 1.53
C VAL A 161 3.45 -4.72 0.17
N PRO A 162 3.28 -3.88 -0.86
CA PRO A 162 3.99 -4.08 -2.12
C PRO A 162 5.49 -3.87 -1.90
N LEU A 163 6.32 -4.19 -2.90
CA LEU A 163 7.75 -3.92 -2.82
C LEU A 163 8.00 -2.41 -2.64
N LEU A 164 8.43 -2.03 -1.44
CA LEU A 164 8.67 -0.66 -1.02
C LEU A 164 9.92 -0.63 -0.15
N ASP A 165 10.75 0.39 -0.35
CA ASP A 165 11.87 0.66 0.53
C ASP A 165 11.56 1.83 1.47
N SER A 166 12.11 1.78 2.68
CA SER A 166 12.03 2.84 3.70
C SER A 166 10.61 3.38 3.97
N SER A 167 9.61 2.49 3.94
CA SER A 167 8.19 2.85 4.08
C SER A 167 7.67 2.53 5.48
N LEU A 168 6.86 3.42 6.05
CA LEU A 168 6.32 3.23 7.40
C LEU A 168 5.12 2.28 7.36
N VAL A 169 5.17 1.19 8.12
CA VAL A 169 4.09 0.21 8.24
C VAL A 169 3.50 0.30 9.64
N THR A 170 2.17 0.39 9.71
CA THR A 170 1.41 0.32 10.96
C THR A 170 0.89 -1.10 11.13
N VAL A 171 1.23 -1.70 12.26
CA VAL A 171 0.92 -3.09 12.57
C VAL A 171 0.24 -3.20 13.92
N ASP A 172 -0.71 -4.11 14.03
CA ASP A 172 -1.25 -4.55 15.30
C ASP A 172 -0.51 -5.80 15.76
N VAL A 173 0.01 -5.72 16.98
CA VAL A 173 0.84 -6.78 17.58
C VAL A 173 0.12 -7.34 18.78
N SER A 174 -0.11 -8.65 18.77
CA SER A 174 -0.55 -9.40 19.93
C SER A 174 0.61 -10.22 20.46
N PHE A 175 0.91 -10.06 21.75
CA PHE A 175 2.02 -10.75 22.41
C PHE A 175 1.58 -11.37 23.72
N THR A 176 1.75 -12.68 23.87
CA THR A 176 1.51 -13.38 25.14
C THR A 176 2.85 -13.69 25.82
N PRO A 177 3.25 -12.93 26.85
CA PRO A 177 4.52 -13.14 27.55
C PRO A 177 4.50 -14.42 28.39
N ASN A 178 5.66 -15.01 28.63
CA ASN A 178 5.79 -16.11 29.60
C ASN A 178 5.85 -15.59 31.04
N THR A 179 6.57 -14.50 31.23
CA THR A 179 6.82 -13.84 32.50
C THR A 179 6.59 -12.33 32.37
N ALA A 180 6.27 -11.66 33.48
CA ALA A 180 6.21 -10.20 33.48
C ALA A 180 7.59 -9.62 33.15
N GLY A 181 7.64 -8.65 32.25
CA GLY A 181 8.88 -8.04 31.75
C GLY A 181 9.36 -8.59 30.41
N ASP A 182 8.82 -9.73 29.95
CA ASP A 182 9.07 -10.18 28.58
C ASP A 182 8.56 -9.15 27.57
N SER A 183 9.14 -9.10 26.38
CA SER A 183 8.74 -8.16 25.34
C SER A 183 8.94 -8.72 23.95
N VAL A 184 8.16 -8.16 23.03
CA VAL A 184 8.41 -8.28 21.59
C VAL A 184 8.86 -6.92 21.07
N MET A 185 9.76 -6.95 20.10
CA MET A 185 10.26 -5.76 19.43
C MET A 185 10.28 -5.97 17.92
N LEU A 186 9.92 -4.91 17.20
CA LEU A 186 9.96 -4.80 15.74
C LEU A 186 10.99 -3.77 15.32
N VAL A 187 11.79 -4.11 14.32
CA VAL A 187 12.80 -3.23 13.72
C VAL A 187 12.76 -3.34 12.19
N ALA A 188 13.44 -2.44 11.49
CA ALA A 188 13.53 -2.50 10.03
C ALA A 188 14.18 -3.81 9.54
N GLY A 189 13.77 -4.29 8.36
CA GLY A 189 14.19 -5.60 7.82
C GLY A 189 15.70 -5.76 7.60
N ASN A 190 16.42 -4.66 7.37
CA ASN A 190 17.89 -4.65 7.24
C ASN A 190 18.62 -4.24 8.53
N SER A 191 17.88 -3.99 9.63
CA SER A 191 18.46 -3.51 10.87
C SER A 191 19.23 -4.62 11.59
N LEU A 192 20.45 -4.28 12.02
CA LEU A 192 21.25 -5.06 12.97
C LEU A 192 21.05 -4.59 14.42
N SER A 193 20.28 -3.51 14.63
CA SER A 193 20.02 -2.91 15.92
C SER A 193 18.85 -3.57 16.63
N THR A 194 18.94 -3.66 17.96
CA THR A 194 17.82 -4.02 18.85
C THR A 194 17.12 -2.79 19.44
N ALA A 195 17.14 -1.67 18.73
CA ALA A 195 16.36 -0.48 19.07
C ALA A 195 15.19 -0.37 18.09
N GLY A 196 13.97 -0.61 18.58
CA GLY A 196 12.77 -0.66 17.75
C GLY A 196 11.48 -0.33 18.49
N ALA A 197 10.36 -0.45 17.79
CA ALA A 197 9.04 -0.39 18.38
C ALA A 197 8.84 -1.62 19.26
N ARG A 198 8.35 -1.43 20.49
CA ARG A 198 8.32 -2.49 21.51
C ARG A 198 6.95 -2.62 22.15
N LEU A 199 6.58 -3.84 22.49
CA LEU A 199 5.43 -4.17 23.32
C LEU A 199 5.90 -5.05 24.48
N SER A 200 5.71 -4.56 25.70
CA SER A 200 6.12 -5.25 26.94
C SER A 200 4.94 -5.96 27.61
N GLY A 201 5.19 -7.20 28.02
CA GLY A 201 4.31 -8.03 28.83
C GLY A 201 4.29 -7.59 30.28
N VAL A 202 3.16 -7.05 30.75
CA VAL A 202 3.01 -6.64 32.17
C VAL A 202 2.61 -7.82 33.05
N VAL A 203 1.89 -8.79 32.49
CA VAL A 203 1.38 -9.96 33.24
C VAL A 203 1.69 -11.23 32.44
N ALA A 204 2.33 -12.20 33.11
CA ALA A 204 2.61 -13.52 32.57
C ALA A 204 1.33 -14.16 31.99
N THR A 205 1.45 -14.82 30.83
CA THR A 205 0.38 -15.58 30.16
C THR A 205 -0.87 -14.78 29.78
N LYS A 206 -0.79 -13.44 29.81
CA LYS A 206 -1.88 -12.56 29.38
C LYS A 206 -1.48 -11.80 28.13
N ALA A 207 -2.24 -12.02 27.05
CA ALA A 207 -2.04 -11.31 25.80
C ALA A 207 -2.06 -9.79 26.03
N GLN A 208 -1.01 -9.12 25.57
CA GLN A 208 -0.93 -7.68 25.40
C GLN A 208 -1.17 -7.38 23.93
N ILE A 209 -1.86 -6.29 23.65
CA ILE A 209 -2.14 -5.85 22.28
C ILE A 209 -1.76 -4.37 22.19
N ALA A 210 -1.03 -4.02 21.16
CA ALA A 210 -0.72 -2.64 20.84
C ALA A 210 -0.55 -2.47 19.33
N GLN A 211 -0.90 -1.27 18.87
CA GLN A 211 -0.53 -0.81 17.55
C GLN A 211 0.87 -0.22 17.59
N LEU A 212 1.74 -0.67 16.69
CA LEU A 212 3.11 -0.22 16.55
C LEU A 212 3.36 0.28 15.13
N GLN A 213 4.36 1.15 14.98
CA GLN A 213 4.84 1.59 13.68
C GLN A 213 6.31 1.17 13.51
N VAL A 214 6.61 0.61 12.36
CA VAL A 214 7.94 0.11 12.01
C VAL A 214 8.23 0.43 10.55
N VAL A 215 9.49 0.69 10.23
CA VAL A 215 9.92 0.94 8.85
C VAL A 215 10.14 -0.41 8.17
N ALA A 216 9.44 -0.67 7.07
CA ALA A 216 9.76 -1.76 6.16
C ALA A 216 10.92 -1.35 5.24
N SER A 217 11.79 -2.31 4.93
CA SER A 217 12.91 -2.13 4.02
C SER A 217 12.87 -3.19 2.93
N ASP A 218 13.38 -2.83 1.76
CA ASP A 218 13.65 -3.82 0.71
C ASP A 218 14.82 -4.71 1.14
N VAL A 219 14.54 -6.00 1.31
CA VAL A 219 15.54 -7.03 1.58
C VAL A 219 15.40 -8.12 0.52
N SER A 220 16.22 -8.02 -0.53
CA SER A 220 16.24 -8.97 -1.66
C SER A 220 14.89 -9.03 -2.41
N ASP A 221 14.38 -7.86 -2.80
CA ASP A 221 13.12 -7.68 -3.54
C ASP A 221 11.87 -8.06 -2.72
N VAL A 222 11.97 -7.97 -1.39
CA VAL A 222 10.88 -8.25 -0.45
C VAL A 222 10.80 -7.15 0.61
N SER A 223 9.62 -6.52 0.72
CA SER A 223 9.31 -5.63 1.84
C SER A 223 9.36 -6.42 3.15
N THR A 224 10.31 -6.07 4.01
CA THR A 224 10.65 -6.88 5.20
C THR A 224 10.72 -6.00 6.44
N ILE A 225 10.23 -6.55 7.55
CA ILE A 225 10.55 -6.09 8.92
C ILE A 225 11.19 -7.25 9.68
N ASN A 226 11.90 -6.95 10.76
CA ASN A 226 12.43 -7.98 11.65
C ASN A 226 11.72 -7.92 13.00
N TYR A 227 11.61 -9.07 13.65
CA TYR A 227 11.15 -9.16 15.03
C TYR A 227 12.11 -9.94 15.93
N ILE A 228 12.01 -9.66 17.22
CA ILE A 228 12.62 -10.45 18.29
C ILE A 228 11.60 -10.57 19.42
N ASN A 229 11.50 -11.77 19.98
CA ASN A 229 10.69 -12.10 21.14
C ASN A 229 11.62 -12.50 22.29
N SER A 230 11.58 -11.80 23.42
CA SER A 230 12.42 -12.15 24.57
C SER A 230 11.96 -13.44 25.26
N ALA A 231 10.71 -13.86 25.03
CA ALA A 231 10.11 -15.07 25.57
C ALA A 231 10.16 -16.20 24.53
N ALA A 232 11.09 -17.16 24.68
CA ALA A 232 11.25 -18.28 23.74
C ALA A 232 9.98 -19.14 23.52
N THR A 233 8.98 -19.05 24.40
CA THR A 233 7.68 -19.73 24.24
C THR A 233 6.49 -18.75 24.28
N GLY A 234 6.74 -17.45 24.34
CA GLY A 234 5.69 -16.45 24.23
C GLY A 234 5.25 -16.35 22.78
N ALA A 235 3.94 -16.30 22.52
CA ALA A 235 3.43 -16.23 21.15
C ALA A 235 3.28 -14.77 20.70
N THR A 236 3.90 -14.42 19.57
CA THR A 236 3.72 -13.14 18.88
C THR A 236 2.89 -13.31 17.62
N THR A 237 1.88 -12.47 17.43
CA THR A 237 1.16 -12.33 16.16
C THR A 237 1.31 -10.89 15.68
N VAL A 238 1.53 -10.71 14.38
CA VAL A 238 1.63 -9.40 13.73
C VAL A 238 0.65 -9.35 12.57
N LEU A 239 -0.20 -8.33 12.58
CA LEU A 239 -1.13 -8.01 11.52
C LEU A 239 -0.80 -6.63 10.95
N VAL A 240 -0.85 -6.48 9.62
CA VAL A 240 -0.61 -5.21 8.93
C VAL A 240 -1.94 -4.51 8.72
N ASN A 241 -2.00 -3.25 9.18
CA ASN A 241 -3.22 -2.42 9.11
C ASN A 241 -3.11 -1.37 8.03
N ALA A 242 -1.92 -0.76 7.91
CA ALA A 242 -1.68 0.28 6.94
C ALA A 242 -0.19 0.39 6.59
N PHE A 243 0.11 0.99 5.45
CA PHE A 243 1.46 1.43 5.11
C PHE A 243 1.45 2.78 4.42
N SER A 244 2.48 3.57 4.67
CA SER A 244 2.68 4.89 4.07
C SER A 244 3.79 4.82 3.03
N TYR A 245 3.58 5.48 1.90
CA TYR A 245 4.53 5.52 0.78
C TYR A 245 4.55 6.90 0.13
N THR A 246 5.62 7.15 -0.64
CA THR A 246 5.81 8.39 -1.41
C THR A 246 5.92 8.04 -2.90
N LEU A 247 5.24 8.80 -3.76
CA LEU A 247 5.10 8.56 -5.20
C LEU A 247 5.93 9.48 -6.10
#